data_AF-A0A5N7ZDV1-F1
#
_entry.id   AF-A0A5N7ZDV1-F1
#
_cell.length_a   1.000
_cell.length_b   1.000
_cell.length_c   1.000
_cell.angle_alpha   90.00
_cell.angle_beta   90.00
_cell.angle_gamma   90.00
#
_symmetry.space_group_name_H-M   'P 1'
#
loop_
_entity.id
_entity.type
_entity.pdbx_description
1 polymer ?
#
loop_
_entity_poly.entity_id
_entity_poly.type
_entity_poly.pdbx_seq_one_letter_code
_entity_poly.pdbx_strand_id
1 'polypeptide(L)'
;EGLDLNADGGVDRFPNDNIKMGPEIANNFLTVGALNYVYGPELVADFSNYGKSDVDVFAPGEKIYATTPNQSYEYLQGTSMASPNVAGVAALIRSYYPSLTAAQVKQIIMDSGIAVKQDVILGGDPNNVRPFSEISKSGKIVNAYNALIMADKMASKK
;
A
#
# COMPACT_ATOMS: atom_id res chain seq x y z
N GLU A 1 -15.85 7.27 -7.06
CA GLU A 1 -15.18 6.00 -6.69
C GLU A 1 -14.29 6.28 -5.48
N GLY A 2 -13.45 5.33 -5.03
CA GLY A 2 -12.46 5.45 -3.92
C GLY A 2 -12.91 6.19 -2.65
N LEU A 3 -13.13 5.47 -1.55
CA LEU A 3 -13.61 6.06 -0.30
C LEU A 3 -12.47 6.56 0.60
N ASP A 4 -12.72 7.67 1.29
CA ASP A 4 -11.95 8.06 2.48
C ASP A 4 -12.33 7.13 3.63
N LEU A 5 -11.43 6.22 3.98
CA LEU A 5 -11.60 5.25 5.05
C LEU A 5 -11.65 5.91 6.44
N ASN A 6 -11.29 7.19 6.53
CA ASN A 6 -11.27 7.98 7.76
C ASN A 6 -12.43 8.98 7.82
N ALA A 7 -13.32 8.99 6.82
CA ALA A 7 -14.55 9.75 6.89
C ALA A 7 -15.51 9.19 7.95
N ASP A 8 -16.31 10.08 8.55
CA ASP A 8 -17.43 9.76 9.44
C ASP A 8 -17.10 8.82 10.62
N GLY A 9 -15.86 8.89 11.13
CA GLY A 9 -15.41 8.05 12.24
C GLY A 9 -15.01 6.63 11.85
N GLY A 10 -14.83 6.38 10.55
CA GLY A 10 -14.35 5.11 10.01
C GLY A 10 -15.40 4.35 9.23
N VAL A 11 -14.95 3.72 8.15
CA VAL A 11 -15.80 2.86 7.32
C VAL A 11 -15.64 1.40 7.75
N ASP A 12 -16.74 0.76 8.13
CA ASP A 12 -16.79 -0.68 8.42
C ASP A 12 -16.50 -1.47 7.13
N ARG A 13 -15.42 -2.26 7.15
CA ARG A 13 -14.97 -3.06 6.01
C ARG A 13 -14.32 -4.35 6.50
N PHE A 14 -14.32 -5.38 5.65
CA PHE A 14 -13.74 -6.67 5.98
C PHE A 14 -12.91 -7.22 4.81
N PRO A 15 -11.74 -7.85 5.09
CA PRO A 15 -11.06 -7.88 6.38
C PRO A 15 -10.48 -6.50 6.77
N ASN A 16 -10.32 -6.25 8.07
CA ASN A 16 -9.72 -5.01 8.60
C ASN A 16 -8.96 -5.30 9.90
N ASP A 17 -7.95 -4.48 10.22
CA ASP A 17 -7.15 -4.59 11.43
C ASP A 17 -7.58 -3.63 12.53
N ASN A 18 -8.68 -2.91 12.37
CA ASN A 18 -9.27 -2.05 13.40
C ASN A 18 -10.81 -2.11 13.39
N ILE A 19 -11.43 -1.55 14.42
CA ILE A 19 -12.88 -1.30 14.49
C ILE A 19 -13.09 0.21 14.51
N LYS A 20 -13.76 0.78 13.49
CA LYS A 20 -14.13 2.21 13.41
C LYS A 20 -13.01 3.17 13.84
N MET A 21 -11.85 3.07 13.18
CA MET A 21 -10.64 3.86 13.48
C MET A 21 -10.04 3.66 14.88
N GLY A 22 -10.41 2.59 15.58
CA GLY A 22 -9.77 2.18 16.83
C GLY A 22 -8.32 1.73 16.63
N PRO A 23 -7.62 1.36 17.73
CA PRO A 23 -6.27 0.83 17.65
C PRO A 23 -6.19 -0.41 16.75
N GLU A 24 -5.05 -0.57 16.06
CA GLU A 24 -4.78 -1.80 15.32
C GLU A 24 -4.80 -3.00 16.27
N ILE A 25 -5.57 -4.02 15.90
CA ILE A 25 -5.66 -5.32 16.55
C ILE A 25 -4.45 -6.19 16.17
N ALA A 26 -3.83 -5.93 15.01
CA ALA A 26 -2.72 -6.71 14.48
C ALA A 26 -1.62 -5.80 13.90
N ASN A 27 -0.40 -5.92 14.44
CA ASN A 27 0.76 -5.15 13.98
C ASN A 27 1.51 -5.75 12.78
N ASN A 28 0.90 -6.74 12.12
CA ASN A 28 1.47 -7.48 10.99
C ASN A 28 0.53 -7.53 9.77
N PHE A 29 -0.61 -6.81 9.82
CA PHE A 29 -1.52 -6.64 8.71
C PHE A 29 -1.11 -5.41 7.89
N LEU A 30 -1.12 -5.52 6.56
CA LEU A 30 -0.81 -4.42 5.64
C LEU A 30 -2.04 -4.10 4.77
N THR A 31 -2.58 -2.91 4.93
CA THR A 31 -3.62 -2.35 4.06
C THR A 31 -2.96 -1.61 2.89
N VAL A 32 -3.24 -2.05 1.66
CA VAL A 32 -2.55 -1.57 0.46
C VAL A 32 -3.50 -0.81 -0.46
N GLY A 33 -3.15 0.45 -0.74
CA GLY A 33 -3.79 1.28 -1.76
C GLY A 33 -3.24 1.02 -3.16
N ALA A 34 -4.04 1.32 -4.19
CA ALA A 34 -3.68 1.12 -5.59
C ALA A 34 -3.28 2.43 -6.29
N LEU A 35 -2.21 2.33 -7.09
CA LEU A 35 -1.72 3.41 -7.94
C LEU A 35 -2.06 3.16 -9.41
N ASN A 36 -2.27 4.27 -10.12
CA ASN A 36 -2.30 4.36 -11.56
C ASN A 36 -0.88 4.27 -12.16
N TYR A 37 -0.77 4.03 -13.46
CA TYR A 37 0.46 4.09 -14.25
C TYR A 37 0.83 5.52 -14.68
N VAL A 38 -0.04 6.51 -14.44
CA VAL A 38 0.21 7.94 -14.73
C VAL A 38 0.87 8.62 -13.53
N TYR A 39 2.00 9.28 -13.74
CA TYR A 39 2.62 10.12 -12.72
C TYR A 39 2.03 11.53 -12.77
N GLY A 40 1.49 12.00 -11.64
CA GLY A 40 0.92 13.34 -11.53
C GLY A 40 -0.29 13.34 -10.57
N PRO A 41 -1.23 14.29 -10.73
CA PRO A 41 -2.43 14.33 -9.91
C PRO A 41 -3.23 13.02 -9.93
N GLU A 42 -3.24 12.29 -11.05
CA GLU A 42 -3.97 11.01 -11.23
C GLU A 42 -3.18 9.79 -10.73
N LEU A 43 -2.13 9.97 -9.93
CA LEU A 43 -1.25 8.88 -9.49
C LEU A 43 -1.97 7.84 -8.63
N VAL A 44 -2.99 8.24 -7.87
CA VAL A 44 -3.84 7.31 -7.12
C VAL A 44 -4.92 6.81 -8.07
N ALA A 45 -5.12 5.49 -8.15
CA ALA A 45 -6.18 4.95 -8.99
C ALA A 45 -7.56 5.37 -8.46
N ASP A 46 -8.47 5.78 -9.32
CA ASP A 46 -9.76 6.37 -8.93
C ASP A 46 -10.63 5.43 -8.05
N PHE A 47 -10.48 4.12 -8.23
CA PHE A 47 -11.14 3.09 -7.41
C PHE A 47 -10.46 2.83 -6.06
N SER A 48 -9.24 3.33 -5.83
CA SER A 48 -8.50 3.06 -4.60
C SER A 48 -9.12 3.81 -3.43
N ASN A 49 -9.36 3.09 -2.35
CA ASN A 49 -9.58 3.72 -1.06
C ASN A 49 -8.29 4.36 -0.54
N TYR A 50 -8.45 5.35 0.34
CA TYR A 50 -7.37 6.09 0.98
C TYR A 50 -7.72 6.38 2.44
N GLY A 51 -6.74 6.75 3.26
CA GLY A 51 -6.96 7.10 4.66
C GLY A 51 -5.65 7.17 5.43
N LYS A 52 -5.38 8.32 6.04
CA LYS A 52 -4.16 8.60 6.81
C LYS A 52 -3.90 7.59 7.93
N SER A 53 -4.95 7.07 8.57
CA SER A 53 -4.83 6.09 9.67
C SER A 53 -5.11 4.65 9.28
N ASP A 54 -5.43 4.36 8.01
CA ASP A 54 -5.98 3.06 7.63
C ASP A 54 -5.21 2.41 6.50
N VAL A 55 -4.89 3.15 5.43
CA VAL A 55 -4.02 2.65 4.36
C VAL A 55 -2.57 2.74 4.83
N ASP A 56 -1.83 1.64 4.77
CA ASP A 56 -0.43 1.63 5.22
C ASP A 56 0.51 2.16 4.14
N VAL A 57 0.37 1.67 2.91
CA VAL A 57 1.27 1.94 1.78
C VAL A 57 0.52 1.81 0.46
N PHE A 58 1.03 2.45 -0.59
CA PHE A 58 0.51 2.30 -1.94
C PHE A 58 1.42 1.43 -2.81
N ALA A 59 0.83 0.75 -3.80
CA ALA A 59 1.54 -0.03 -4.80
C ALA A 59 0.84 0.01 -6.17
N PRO A 60 1.54 -0.30 -7.28
CA PRO A 60 0.94 -0.37 -8.61
C PRO A 60 -0.27 -1.33 -8.62
N GLY A 61 -1.43 -0.82 -9.02
CA GLY A 61 -2.67 -1.59 -9.02
C GLY A 61 -3.53 -1.41 -10.26
N GLU A 62 -3.16 -0.54 -11.19
CA GLU A 62 -3.88 -0.31 -12.43
C GLU A 62 -3.12 -0.84 -13.65
N LYS A 63 -3.84 -1.48 -14.59
CA LYS A 63 -3.28 -2.10 -15.81
C LYS A 63 -2.07 -2.99 -15.51
N ILE A 64 -2.20 -3.86 -14.52
CA ILE A 64 -1.21 -4.88 -14.19
C ILE A 64 -1.41 -6.08 -15.12
N TYR A 65 -0.39 -6.39 -15.91
CA TYR A 65 -0.39 -7.57 -16.76
C TYR A 65 -0.19 -8.82 -15.92
N ALA A 66 -1.20 -9.68 -15.85
CA ALA A 66 -1.22 -10.82 -14.93
C ALA A 66 -1.69 -12.09 -15.64
N THR A 67 -1.29 -13.24 -15.08
CA THR A 67 -1.73 -14.55 -15.57
C THR A 67 -3.21 -14.76 -15.29
N THR A 68 -3.94 -15.25 -16.28
CA THR A 68 -5.33 -15.70 -16.16
C THR A 68 -5.43 -17.20 -16.48
N PRO A 69 -6.52 -17.89 -16.10
CA PRO A 69 -6.70 -19.30 -16.43
C PRO A 69 -6.53 -19.59 -17.92
N ASN A 70 -6.19 -20.83 -18.28
CA ASN A 70 -5.99 -21.26 -19.67
C ASN A 70 -4.74 -20.70 -20.37
N GLN A 71 -3.65 -20.52 -19.63
CA GLN A 71 -2.34 -20.06 -20.16
C GLN A 71 -2.41 -18.69 -20.84
N SER A 72 -3.35 -17.84 -20.42
CA SER A 72 -3.50 -16.49 -20.94
C SER A 72 -2.99 -15.43 -19.97
N TYR A 73 -2.94 -14.22 -20.49
CA TYR A 73 -2.54 -13.03 -19.74
C TYR A 73 -3.45 -11.88 -20.12
N GLU A 74 -3.84 -11.09 -19.13
CA GLU A 74 -4.70 -9.93 -19.31
C GLU A 74 -4.22 -8.77 -18.45
N TYR A 75 -4.57 -7.56 -18.86
CA TYR A 75 -4.43 -6.39 -18.01
C TYR A 75 -5.59 -6.35 -17.02
N LEU A 76 -5.27 -6.42 -15.73
CA LEU A 76 -6.22 -6.35 -14.64
C LEU A 76 -5.92 -5.13 -13.76
N GLN A 77 -6.93 -4.67 -13.03
CA GLN A 77 -6.79 -3.59 -12.06
C GLN A 77 -7.53 -3.87 -10.76
N GLY A 78 -7.03 -3.29 -9.68
CA GLY A 78 -7.63 -3.36 -8.36
C GLY A 78 -6.60 -3.23 -7.25
N THR A 79 -7.06 -2.93 -6.04
CA THR A 79 -6.24 -3.09 -4.83
C THR A 79 -5.84 -4.56 -4.62
N SER A 80 -6.62 -5.51 -5.16
CA SER A 80 -6.25 -6.92 -5.31
C SER A 80 -5.00 -7.15 -6.15
N MET A 81 -4.62 -6.23 -7.05
CA MET A 81 -3.39 -6.29 -7.84
C MET A 81 -2.25 -5.49 -7.18
N ALA A 82 -2.57 -4.43 -6.43
CA ALA A 82 -1.60 -3.73 -5.59
C ALA A 82 -1.08 -4.59 -4.43
N SER A 83 -1.98 -5.32 -3.75
CA SER A 83 -1.66 -6.17 -2.60
C SER A 83 -0.56 -7.22 -2.88
N PRO A 84 -0.61 -8.02 -3.97
CA PRO A 84 0.43 -8.99 -4.27
C PRO A 84 1.78 -8.35 -4.63
N ASN A 85 1.82 -7.11 -5.12
CA ASN A 85 3.09 -6.39 -5.29
C ASN A 85 3.79 -6.18 -3.94
N VAL A 86 3.06 -5.73 -2.92
CA VAL A 86 3.59 -5.57 -1.55
C VAL A 86 3.93 -6.92 -0.92
N ALA A 87 3.08 -7.94 -1.12
CA ALA A 87 3.36 -9.30 -0.65
C ALA A 87 4.65 -9.87 -1.26
N GLY A 88 4.92 -9.60 -2.54
CA GLY A 88 6.17 -9.98 -3.20
C GLY A 88 7.39 -9.34 -2.54
N VAL A 89 7.31 -8.06 -2.16
CA VAL A 89 8.38 -7.38 -1.41
C VAL A 89 8.57 -7.99 -0.02
N ALA A 90 7.47 -8.28 0.69
CA ALA A 90 7.54 -8.96 1.99
C ALA A 90 8.18 -10.36 1.88
N ALA A 91 7.84 -11.12 0.85
CA ALA A 91 8.43 -12.43 0.56
C ALA A 91 9.92 -12.32 0.24
N LEU A 92 10.32 -11.32 -0.56
CA LEU A 92 11.71 -11.05 -0.88
C LEU A 92 12.52 -10.75 0.38
N ILE A 93 12.04 -9.86 1.26
CA ILE A 93 12.69 -9.56 2.54
C ILE A 93 12.87 -10.85 3.36
N ARG A 94 11.82 -11.66 3.54
CA ARG A 94 11.90 -12.87 4.38
C ARG A 94 12.71 -13.99 3.75
N SER A 95 12.89 -13.99 2.43
CA SER A 95 13.75 -14.97 1.75
C SER A 95 15.24 -14.76 2.08
N TYR A 96 15.68 -13.51 2.22
CA TYR A 96 17.06 -13.17 2.59
C TYR A 96 17.25 -13.03 4.10
N TYR A 97 16.22 -12.57 4.82
CA TYR A 97 16.27 -12.28 6.25
C TYR A 97 15.17 -13.03 7.01
N PRO A 98 15.21 -14.38 7.07
CA PRO A 98 14.13 -15.20 7.61
C PRO A 98 13.86 -15.02 9.11
N SER A 99 14.82 -14.43 9.85
CA SER A 99 14.70 -14.12 11.28
C SER A 99 13.92 -12.83 11.59
N LEU A 100 13.55 -12.04 10.57
CA LEU A 100 12.71 -10.86 10.73
C LEU A 100 11.25 -11.28 10.99
N THR A 101 10.65 -10.70 12.02
CA THR A 101 9.24 -10.95 12.34
C THR A 101 8.32 -10.26 11.33
N ALA A 102 7.06 -10.70 11.23
CA ALA A 102 6.10 -10.06 10.33
C ALA A 102 5.89 -8.57 10.65
N ALA A 103 5.90 -8.20 11.94
CA ALA A 103 5.84 -6.79 12.37
C ALA A 103 7.07 -5.99 11.92
N GLN A 104 8.27 -6.58 12.00
CA GLN A 104 9.49 -5.95 11.47
C GLN A 104 9.42 -5.76 9.95
N VAL A 105 8.87 -6.73 9.21
CA VAL A 105 8.68 -6.63 7.76
C VAL A 105 7.66 -5.55 7.40
N LYS A 106 6.53 -5.44 8.13
CA LYS A 106 5.57 -4.33 7.98
C LYS A 106 6.27 -2.99 8.17
N GLN A 107 7.04 -2.84 9.26
CA GLN A 107 7.80 -1.62 9.55
C GLN A 107 8.77 -1.26 8.42
N ILE A 108 9.56 -2.23 7.94
CA ILE A 108 10.52 -2.03 6.85
C ILE A 108 9.80 -1.53 5.60
N ILE A 109 8.70 -2.15 5.19
CA ILE A 109 7.95 -1.78 3.99
C ILE A 109 7.43 -0.33 4.11
N MET A 110 6.86 0.03 5.26
CA MET A 110 6.32 1.37 5.51
C MET A 110 7.42 2.44 5.58
N ASP A 111 8.56 2.13 6.20
CA ASP A 111 9.62 3.12 6.42
C ASP A 111 10.51 3.34 5.20
N SER A 112 10.71 2.29 4.39
CA SER A 112 11.64 2.32 3.25
C SER A 112 11.01 2.77 1.92
N GLY A 113 9.68 2.91 1.87
CA GLY A 113 8.97 3.35 0.67
C GLY A 113 9.40 4.73 0.15
N ILE A 114 9.10 5.00 -1.12
CA ILE A 114 9.38 6.29 -1.77
C ILE A 114 8.28 7.29 -1.41
N ALA A 115 8.69 8.42 -0.83
CA ALA A 115 7.78 9.53 -0.57
C ALA A 115 7.49 10.30 -1.86
N VAL A 116 6.21 10.66 -2.06
CA VAL A 116 5.78 11.48 -3.19
C VAL A 116 5.45 12.87 -2.66
N LYS A 117 6.05 13.90 -3.26
CA LYS A 117 5.87 15.31 -2.86
C LYS A 117 4.96 16.05 -3.83
N GLN A 118 3.74 15.55 -3.99
CA GLN A 118 2.74 16.19 -4.84
C GLN A 118 1.33 15.96 -4.31
N ASP A 119 0.42 16.79 -4.75
CA ASP A 119 -1.01 16.62 -4.53
C ASP A 119 -1.59 15.64 -5.56
N VAL A 120 -2.56 14.86 -5.11
CA VAL A 120 -3.22 13.83 -5.90
C VAL A 120 -4.74 13.94 -5.80
N ILE A 121 -5.40 13.61 -6.90
CA ILE A 121 -6.85 13.49 -7.04
C ILE A 121 -7.27 12.15 -6.41
N LEU A 122 -8.39 12.16 -5.70
CA LEU A 122 -8.86 11.02 -4.93
C LEU A 122 -10.29 10.64 -5.30
N GLY A 123 -10.55 9.35 -5.43
CA GLY A 123 -11.89 8.82 -5.70
C GLY A 123 -12.47 9.18 -7.07
N GLY A 124 -11.61 9.62 -8.01
CA GLY A 124 -12.04 10.15 -9.32
C GLY A 124 -12.75 11.50 -9.26
N ASP A 125 -12.66 12.24 -8.15
CA ASP A 125 -13.22 13.58 -8.02
C ASP A 125 -12.10 14.65 -8.13
N PRO A 126 -12.04 15.42 -9.24
CA PRO A 126 -11.03 16.46 -9.43
C PRO A 126 -11.02 17.57 -8.36
N ASN A 127 -12.09 17.69 -7.57
CA ASN A 127 -12.17 18.64 -6.46
C ASN A 127 -11.65 18.06 -5.14
N ASN A 128 -11.48 16.73 -5.07
CA ASN A 128 -10.93 16.05 -3.91
C ASN A 128 -9.43 15.83 -4.08
N VAL A 129 -8.67 16.86 -3.73
CA VAL A 129 -7.22 16.90 -3.89
C VAL A 129 -6.54 16.98 -2.53
N ARG A 130 -5.57 16.09 -2.27
CA ARG A 130 -4.77 16.11 -1.03
C ARG A 130 -3.30 15.80 -1.31
N PRO A 131 -2.37 16.23 -0.45
CA PRO A 131 -0.99 15.78 -0.52
C PRO A 131 -0.91 14.26 -0.39
N PHE A 132 -0.08 13.60 -1.22
CA PHE A 132 0.10 12.15 -1.16
C PHE A 132 0.56 11.65 0.23
N SER A 133 1.25 12.50 1.00
CA SER A 133 1.64 12.17 2.36
C SER A 133 0.46 12.00 3.33
N GLU A 134 -0.71 12.55 3.01
CA GLU A 134 -1.89 12.58 3.90
C GLU A 134 -2.93 11.49 3.59
N ILE A 135 -2.66 10.62 2.63
CA ILE A 135 -3.64 9.61 2.17
C ILE A 135 -3.31 8.17 2.61
N SER A 136 -2.20 7.99 3.34
CA SER A 136 -1.79 6.75 3.99
C SER A 136 -0.90 7.04 5.20
N LYS A 137 -0.74 6.05 6.09
CA LYS A 137 0.14 6.14 7.25
C LYS A 137 1.57 6.44 6.85
N SER A 138 2.11 5.69 5.88
CA SER A 138 3.48 5.88 5.41
C SER A 138 3.65 7.11 4.52
N GLY A 139 2.59 7.52 3.80
CA GLY A 139 2.68 8.55 2.76
C GLY A 139 3.60 8.15 1.62
N LYS A 140 3.77 6.84 1.38
CA LYS A 140 4.81 6.29 0.50
C LYS A 140 4.28 5.22 -0.46
N ILE A 141 5.03 5.05 -1.54
CA ILE A 141 4.93 3.93 -2.48
C ILE A 141 5.91 2.84 -2.07
N VAL A 142 5.48 1.58 -2.11
CA VAL A 142 6.35 0.43 -1.82
C VAL A 142 7.61 0.45 -2.69
N ASN A 143 8.77 0.13 -2.11
CA ASN A 143 10.04 0.06 -2.83
C ASN A 143 10.90 -1.12 -2.37
N ALA A 144 11.10 -2.10 -3.24
CA ALA A 144 11.83 -3.33 -2.92
C ALA A 144 13.32 -3.08 -2.58
N TYR A 145 13.98 -2.19 -3.30
CA TYR A 145 15.41 -1.93 -3.15
C TYR A 145 15.74 -1.30 -1.78
N ASN A 146 15.03 -0.23 -1.42
CA ASN A 146 15.18 0.42 -0.12
C ASN A 146 14.76 -0.52 1.02
N ALA A 147 13.74 -1.35 0.80
CA ALA A 147 13.28 -2.32 1.77
C ALA A 147 14.37 -3.35 2.11
N LEU A 148 15.11 -3.85 1.11
CA LEU A 148 16.23 -4.76 1.35
C LEU A 148 17.40 -4.08 2.08
N ILE A 149 17.74 -2.84 1.73
CA ILE A 149 18.76 -2.06 2.47
C ILE A 149 18.38 -1.89 3.94
N MET A 150 17.10 -1.60 4.22
CA MET A 150 16.63 -1.42 5.59
C MET A 150 16.52 -2.76 6.33
N ALA A 151 16.11 -3.83 5.65
CA ALA A 151 16.08 -5.18 6.20
C ALA A 151 17.48 -5.64 6.62
N ASP A 152 18.49 -5.40 5.79
CA ASP A 152 19.90 -5.71 6.08
C ASP A 152 20.38 -5.03 7.37
N LYS A 153 20.12 -3.72 7.47
CA LYS A 153 20.45 -2.91 8.66
C LYS A 153 19.72 -3.37 9.91
N MET A 154 18.48 -3.83 9.78
CA MET A 154 17.67 -4.29 10.91
C MET A 154 18.11 -5.70 11.36
N ALA A 155 18.40 -6.60 10.42
CA ALA A 155 18.86 -7.95 10.70
C ALA A 155 20.26 -7.96 11.33
N SER A 156 21.16 -7.08 10.87
CA SER A 156 22.54 -6.98 11.39
C SER A 156 22.67 -6.40 12.80
N LYS A 157 21.58 -5.83 13.34
CA LYS A 157 21.52 -5.30 14.72
C LYS A 157 21.07 -6.34 15.76
N LYS A 158 20.69 -7.54 15.31
CA LYS A 158 20.42 -8.70 16.18
C LYS A 158 21.68 -9.53 16.34
#